data_AF-A0A958VJL7-F1
#
_entry.id   AF-A0A958VJL7-F1
#
_cell.length_a   1.000
_cell.length_b   1.000
_cell.length_c   1.000
_cell.angle_alpha   90.00
_cell.angle_beta   90.00
_cell.angle_gamma   90.00
#
_symmetry.space_group_name_H-M   'P 1'
#
loop_
_entity.id
_entity.type
_entity.pdbx_description
1 polymer ?
#
loop_
_entity_poly.entity_id
_entity_poly.type
_entity_poly.pdbx_seq_one_letter_code
_entity_poly.pdbx_strand_id
1 'polypeptide(L)'
;MIRILIILLILLWLPVCLQGQVQFNNLYDFEGEGEAGNNILPLKGGGYLISEFAPSYKTGKRVEQAAYFIIDSLGNRLLKKSYAFDSSLVREGKMISLNDGSFADIRTLQDLDSNNNLINRVVLIKFDENLDTLWTRTFEDTVSQKLNARTIIQAQDSGIIILAIKQNGSINTNTIILSLDKEGNEILRREITTPRRGELYSI
;
A
#
# COMPACT_ATOMS: atom_id res chain seq x y z
N MET A 1 -16.98 -47.25 -36.23
CA MET A 1 -15.54 -47.02 -35.96
C MET A 1 -15.19 -45.53 -35.87
N ILE A 2 -15.41 -44.72 -36.90
CA ILE A 2 -15.02 -43.28 -36.92
C ILE A 2 -15.62 -42.46 -35.75
N ARG A 3 -16.89 -42.68 -35.40
CA ARG A 3 -17.54 -41.96 -34.28
C ARG A 3 -16.90 -42.24 -32.90
N ILE A 4 -16.42 -43.47 -32.69
CA ILE A 4 -15.75 -43.87 -31.44
C ILE A 4 -14.35 -43.24 -31.37
N LEU A 5 -13.66 -43.14 -32.50
CA LEU A 5 -12.33 -42.52 -32.60
C LEU A 5 -12.37 -41.02 -32.30
N ILE A 6 -13.40 -40.30 -32.77
CA ILE A 6 -13.58 -38.86 -32.50
C ILE A 6 -13.85 -38.60 -31.02
N ILE A 7 -14.68 -39.43 -30.37
CA ILE A 7 -14.98 -39.31 -28.95
C ILE A 7 -13.71 -39.58 -28.10
N LEU A 8 -12.90 -40.58 -28.47
CA LEU A 8 -11.62 -40.86 -27.82
C LEU A 8 -10.61 -39.72 -27.98
N LEU A 9 -10.55 -39.09 -29.16
CA LEU A 9 -9.69 -37.92 -29.42
C LEU A 9 -10.11 -36.71 -28.56
N ILE A 10 -11.40 -36.46 -28.41
CA ILE A 10 -11.94 -35.38 -27.57
C ILE A 10 -11.65 -35.65 -26.08
N LEU A 11 -11.80 -36.90 -25.62
CA LEU A 11 -11.49 -37.30 -24.24
C LEU A 11 -9.99 -37.23 -23.92
N LEU A 12 -9.12 -37.44 -24.91
CA LEU A 12 -7.67 -37.25 -24.76
C LEU A 12 -7.26 -35.77 -24.77
N TRP A 13 -8.05 -34.89 -25.39
CA TRP A 13 -7.81 -33.44 -25.42
C TRP A 13 -8.37 -32.68 -24.22
N LEU A 14 -9.49 -33.14 -23.64
CA LEU A 14 -10.11 -32.55 -22.46
C LEU A 14 -9.14 -32.28 -21.29
N PRO A 15 -8.25 -33.22 -20.88
CA PRO A 15 -7.30 -32.95 -19.80
C PRO A 15 -6.15 -32.01 -20.20
N VAL A 16 -5.86 -31.82 -21.49
CA VAL A 16 -4.81 -30.90 -21.97
C VAL A 16 -5.28 -29.44 -21.88
N CYS A 17 -6.59 -29.20 -21.94
CA CYS A 17 -7.19 -27.87 -21.80
C CYS A 17 -7.57 -27.51 -20.36
N LEU A 18 -7.49 -28.44 -19.41
CA LEU A 18 -7.71 -28.22 -17.99
C LEU A 18 -6.38 -27.85 -17.31
N GLN A 19 -5.91 -26.62 -17.53
CA GLN A 19 -4.94 -26.04 -16.61
C GLN A 19 -5.68 -25.76 -15.30
N GLY A 20 -5.40 -26.55 -14.26
CA GLY A 20 -5.92 -26.29 -12.93
C GLY A 20 -5.55 -24.87 -12.50
N GLN A 21 -6.50 -24.15 -11.91
CA GLN A 21 -6.19 -22.86 -11.29
C GLN A 21 -5.08 -23.09 -10.27
N VAL A 22 -3.94 -22.44 -10.45
CA VAL A 22 -2.88 -22.45 -9.44
C VAL A 22 -3.43 -21.68 -8.24
N GLN A 23 -3.75 -22.43 -7.19
CA GLN A 23 -4.12 -21.89 -5.89
C GLN A 23 -2.97 -22.18 -4.94
N PHE A 24 -2.49 -21.14 -4.27
CA PHE A 24 -1.55 -21.28 -3.16
C PHE A 24 -2.10 -20.53 -1.94
N ASN A 25 -1.75 -21.04 -0.77
CA ASN A 25 -1.99 -20.38 0.50
C ASN A 25 -0.70 -20.47 1.30
N ASN A 26 0.12 -19.44 1.18
CA ASN A 26 1.43 -19.37 1.81
C ASN A 26 1.40 -18.31 2.90
N LEU A 27 2.07 -18.61 4.01
CA LEU A 27 2.43 -17.60 5.00
C LEU A 27 3.75 -16.98 4.57
N TYR A 28 3.75 -15.67 4.37
CA TYR A 28 4.96 -14.91 4.10
C TYR A 28 5.38 -14.19 5.36
N ASP A 29 6.59 -14.50 5.79
CA ASP A 29 7.22 -13.91 6.95
C ASP A 29 8.31 -12.93 6.47
N PHE A 30 8.24 -11.68 6.93
CA PHE A 30 9.20 -10.64 6.57
C PHE A 30 10.44 -10.73 7.46
N GLU A 31 10.29 -10.71 8.79
CA GLU A 31 11.38 -10.67 9.79
C GLU A 31 11.14 -11.53 11.06
N GLY A 32 10.12 -12.39 11.09
CA GLY A 32 9.90 -13.40 12.13
C GLY A 32 9.00 -12.97 13.28
N GLU A 33 8.25 -11.87 13.15
CA GLU A 33 7.47 -11.29 14.24
C GLU A 33 6.03 -10.97 13.81
N GLY A 34 5.28 -10.16 14.56
CA GLY A 34 3.91 -9.80 14.18
C GLY A 34 3.88 -8.86 12.98
N GLU A 35 3.63 -9.38 11.79
CA GLU A 35 3.32 -8.61 10.58
C GLU A 35 1.82 -8.58 10.26
N ALA A 36 1.37 -7.51 9.60
CA ALA A 36 0.04 -7.49 9.01
C ALA A 36 0.08 -6.95 7.58
N GLY A 37 -0.36 -7.80 6.65
CA GLY A 37 -0.57 -7.43 5.25
C GLY A 37 -1.59 -6.31 5.12
N ASN A 38 -1.28 -5.34 4.27
CA ASN A 38 -2.06 -4.13 4.09
C ASN A 38 -2.68 -4.07 2.68
N ASN A 39 -1.85 -4.27 1.64
CA ASN A 39 -2.31 -4.25 0.25
C ASN A 39 -1.67 -5.38 -0.55
N ILE A 40 -2.40 -5.86 -1.56
CA ILE A 40 -1.88 -6.74 -2.61
C ILE A 40 -2.24 -6.13 -3.97
N LEU A 41 -1.26 -6.07 -4.87
CA LEU A 41 -1.41 -5.57 -6.23
C LEU A 41 -0.97 -6.62 -7.24
N PRO A 42 -1.80 -6.98 -8.23
CA PRO A 42 -1.35 -7.83 -9.33
C PRO A 42 -0.37 -7.07 -10.22
N LEU A 43 0.68 -7.76 -10.67
CA LEU A 43 1.68 -7.19 -11.57
C LEU A 43 1.37 -7.54 -13.04
N LYS A 44 1.67 -6.63 -13.98
CA LYS A 44 1.39 -6.81 -15.41
C LYS A 44 2.06 -8.05 -16.03
N GLY A 45 3.18 -8.50 -15.46
CA GLY A 45 3.91 -9.70 -15.87
C GLY A 45 3.47 -11.00 -15.17
N GLY A 46 2.41 -10.95 -14.36
CA GLY A 46 2.03 -12.01 -13.45
C GLY A 46 2.69 -11.87 -12.08
N GLY A 47 2.15 -12.59 -11.09
CA GLY A 47 2.55 -12.44 -9.70
C GLY A 47 1.93 -11.23 -9.01
N TYR A 48 2.43 -10.93 -7.81
CA TYR A 48 1.82 -9.95 -6.91
C TYR A 48 2.89 -9.16 -6.17
N LEU A 49 2.64 -7.86 -6.01
CA LEU A 49 3.33 -7.01 -5.04
C LEU A 49 2.48 -6.91 -3.79
N ILE A 50 3.05 -7.24 -2.64
CA ILE A 50 2.39 -7.18 -1.35
C ILE A 50 3.07 -6.13 -0.49
N SER A 51 2.25 -5.37 0.21
CA SER A 51 2.65 -4.27 1.08
C SER A 51 2.13 -4.55 2.49
N GLU A 52 3.00 -4.40 3.48
CA GLU A 52 2.73 -4.68 4.88
C GLU A 52 3.49 -3.68 5.78
N PHE A 53 3.33 -3.79 7.09
CA PHE A 53 4.31 -3.22 8.03
C PHE A 53 5.05 -4.37 8.72
N ALA A 54 6.35 -4.18 8.93
CA ALA A 54 7.18 -5.13 9.63
C ALA A 54 7.90 -4.44 10.80
N PRO A 55 8.04 -5.13 11.95
CA PRO A 55 8.86 -4.62 13.03
C PRO A 55 10.35 -4.61 12.64
N SER A 56 11.09 -3.70 13.27
CA SER A 56 12.54 -3.66 13.20
C SER A 56 13.10 -3.11 14.52
N TYR A 57 14.41 -3.19 14.70
CA TYR A 57 15.08 -2.77 15.92
C TYR A 57 16.18 -1.76 15.62
N LYS A 58 15.99 -0.52 16.09
CA LYS A 58 17.01 0.53 16.03
C LYS A 58 17.46 0.83 17.45
N THR A 59 18.73 0.60 17.76
CA THR A 59 19.31 0.81 19.11
C THR A 59 18.53 0.10 20.23
N GLY A 60 18.02 -1.11 19.98
CA GLY A 60 17.26 -1.90 20.96
C GLY A 60 15.81 -1.47 21.19
N LYS A 61 15.32 -0.44 20.47
CA LYS A 61 13.90 -0.05 20.47
C LYS A 61 13.20 -0.63 19.25
N ARG A 62 12.01 -1.19 19.48
CA ARG A 62 11.09 -1.62 18.40
C ARG A 62 10.65 -0.39 17.63
N VAL A 63 10.97 -0.37 16.35
CA VAL A 63 10.48 0.57 15.34
C VAL A 63 9.72 -0.22 14.29
N GLU A 64 9.07 0.46 13.37
CA GLU A 64 8.34 -0.20 12.29
C GLU A 64 8.79 0.34 10.94
N GLN A 65 8.67 -0.50 9.92
CA GLN A 65 9.06 -0.20 8.57
C GLN A 65 7.90 -0.53 7.63
N ALA A 66 7.76 0.24 6.55
CA ALA A 66 6.93 -0.21 5.44
C ALA A 66 7.70 -1.31 4.71
N ALA A 67 7.09 -2.48 4.59
CA ALA A 67 7.72 -3.67 4.03
C ALA A 67 6.95 -4.13 2.79
N TYR A 68 7.71 -4.67 1.83
CA TYR A 68 7.20 -5.03 0.52
C TYR A 68 7.86 -6.31 0.04
N PHE A 69 7.08 -7.16 -0.61
CA PHE A 69 7.60 -8.31 -1.31
C PHE A 69 6.89 -8.56 -2.63
N ILE A 70 7.65 -9.02 -3.60
CA ILE A 70 7.14 -9.49 -4.88
C ILE A 70 7.14 -11.01 -4.86
N ILE A 71 6.01 -11.60 -5.26
CA ILE A 71 5.86 -13.04 -5.47
C ILE A 71 5.50 -13.32 -6.92
N ASP A 72 5.91 -14.47 -7.44
CA ASP A 72 5.47 -14.95 -8.75
C ASP A 72 4.02 -15.46 -8.72
N SER A 73 3.50 -15.89 -9.87
CA SER A 73 2.14 -16.43 -9.99
C SER A 73 1.93 -17.77 -9.28
N LEU A 74 3.01 -18.44 -8.85
CA LEU A 74 2.98 -19.68 -8.09
C LEU A 74 3.13 -19.45 -6.58
N GLY A 75 3.34 -18.19 -6.15
CA GLY A 75 3.53 -17.81 -4.77
C GLY A 75 4.99 -17.88 -4.28
N ASN A 76 5.98 -18.02 -5.16
CA ASN A 76 7.39 -17.97 -4.74
C ASN A 76 7.83 -16.52 -4.57
N ARG A 77 8.49 -16.20 -3.45
CA ARG A 77 9.03 -14.86 -3.20
C ARG A 77 10.23 -14.58 -4.11
N LEU A 78 10.13 -13.53 -4.89
CA LEU A 78 11.15 -13.07 -5.83
C LEU A 78 12.02 -11.96 -5.23
N LEU A 79 11.41 -11.01 -4.52
CA LEU A 79 12.09 -9.84 -3.97
C LEU A 79 11.45 -9.43 -2.64
N LYS A 80 12.26 -8.87 -1.74
CA LYS A 80 11.76 -8.14 -0.56
C LYS A 80 12.59 -6.88 -0.29
N LYS A 81 11.92 -5.80 0.13
CA LYS A 81 12.55 -4.57 0.62
C LYS A 81 11.70 -3.91 1.70
N SER A 82 12.34 -3.11 2.54
CA SER A 82 11.66 -2.29 3.54
C SER A 82 12.24 -0.89 3.62
N TYR A 83 11.41 0.05 4.08
CA TYR A 83 11.80 1.43 4.32
C TYR A 83 11.41 1.83 5.74
N ALA A 84 12.42 2.23 6.51
CA ALA A 84 12.26 2.64 7.90
C ALA A 84 11.92 4.13 8.01
N PHE A 85 11.09 4.48 9.00
CA PHE A 85 10.67 5.85 9.28
C PHE A 85 11.06 6.24 10.72
N ASP A 86 12.36 6.20 10.99
CA ASP A 86 12.93 6.46 12.33
C ASP A 86 12.18 5.74 13.46
N SER A 87 11.71 6.47 14.48
CA SER A 87 10.99 5.92 15.63
C SER A 87 9.48 5.78 15.41
N SER A 88 8.98 6.14 14.22
CA SER A 88 7.55 6.15 13.95
C SER A 88 7.00 4.74 13.82
N LEU A 89 5.78 4.60 14.33
CA LEU A 89 4.93 3.47 14.01
C LEU A 89 4.35 3.67 12.60
N VAL A 90 4.25 2.60 11.82
CA VAL A 90 3.72 2.60 10.45
C VAL A 90 2.32 2.00 10.48
N ARG A 91 1.31 2.83 10.19
CA ARG A 91 -0.12 2.52 10.35
C ARG A 91 -0.88 2.84 9.08
N GLU A 92 -2.00 2.16 8.85
CA GLU A 92 -2.85 2.36 7.66
C GLU A 92 -2.06 2.16 6.36
N GLY A 93 -2.74 1.97 5.23
CA GLY A 93 -2.01 1.91 3.97
C GLY A 93 -2.89 1.82 2.76
N LYS A 94 -2.43 2.40 1.66
CA LYS A 94 -3.02 2.17 0.34
C LYS A 94 -1.92 2.27 -0.69
N MET A 95 -1.76 1.20 -1.45
CA MET A 95 -0.78 1.11 -2.52
C MET A 95 -1.49 1.04 -3.87
N ILE A 96 -0.92 1.71 -4.88
CA ILE A 96 -1.39 1.68 -6.27
C ILE A 96 -0.22 1.51 -7.25
N SER A 97 -0.51 0.88 -8.38
CA SER A 97 0.36 0.95 -9.56
C SER A 97 0.13 2.25 -10.31
N LEU A 98 1.20 2.82 -10.86
CA LEU A 98 1.16 4.03 -11.66
C LEU A 98 1.34 3.71 -13.15
N ASN A 99 0.86 4.60 -14.01
CA ASN A 99 0.91 4.45 -15.46
C ASN A 99 2.35 4.37 -16.02
N ASP A 100 3.32 4.94 -15.32
CA ASP A 100 4.74 4.90 -15.70
C ASP A 100 5.44 3.57 -15.31
N GLY A 101 4.71 2.61 -14.73
CA GLY A 101 5.24 1.32 -14.29
C GLY A 101 5.74 1.29 -12.85
N SER A 102 5.88 2.47 -12.22
CA SER A 102 6.24 2.58 -10.81
C SER A 102 5.03 2.35 -9.89
N PHE A 103 5.27 2.39 -8.58
CA PHE A 103 4.25 2.20 -7.55
C PHE A 103 4.28 3.37 -6.56
N ALA A 104 3.13 3.60 -5.92
CA ALA A 104 2.96 4.56 -4.86
C ALA A 104 2.25 3.92 -3.66
N ASP A 105 2.80 4.08 -2.46
CA ASP A 105 2.19 3.65 -1.21
C ASP A 105 2.07 4.82 -0.23
N ILE A 106 0.87 5.06 0.27
CA ILE A 106 0.63 6.03 1.36
C ILE A 106 0.53 5.29 2.70
N ARG A 107 1.13 5.86 3.75
CA ARG A 107 1.05 5.35 5.12
C ARG A 107 0.81 6.48 6.11
N THR A 108 0.29 6.14 7.28
CA THR A 108 0.28 7.02 8.44
C THR A 108 1.49 6.71 9.32
N LEU A 109 2.36 7.69 9.51
CA LEU A 109 3.42 7.65 10.50
C LEU A 109 2.87 8.19 11.82
N GLN A 110 2.92 7.40 12.88
CA GLN A 110 2.45 7.75 14.21
C GLN A 110 3.62 7.85 15.18
N ASP A 111 3.70 8.97 15.88
CA ASP A 111 4.72 9.30 16.87
C ASP A 111 4.11 9.94 18.12
N LEU A 112 4.97 10.25 19.09
CA LEU A 112 4.66 11.12 20.23
C LEU A 112 5.46 12.42 20.12
N ASP A 113 4.79 13.55 20.38
CA ASP A 113 5.47 14.84 20.55
C ASP A 113 6.23 14.93 21.90
N SER A 114 6.89 16.05 22.16
CA SER A 114 7.64 16.28 23.41
C SER A 114 6.78 16.26 24.68
N ASN A 115 5.46 16.37 24.54
CA ASN A 115 4.48 16.36 25.63
C ASN A 115 3.76 15.00 25.73
N ASN A 116 4.23 13.98 25.01
CA ASN A 116 3.62 12.66 24.91
C ASN A 116 2.21 12.66 24.28
N ASN A 117 1.87 13.65 23.46
CA ASN A 117 0.66 13.59 22.65
C ASN A 117 0.91 12.80 21.36
N LEU A 118 -0.08 12.00 20.95
CA LEU A 118 -0.06 11.33 19.66
C LEU A 118 -0.09 12.35 18.51
N ILE A 119 0.87 12.22 17.61
CA ILE A 119 0.94 12.96 16.35
C ILE A 119 0.97 11.97 15.18
N ASN A 120 0.26 12.31 14.12
CA ASN A 120 0.16 11.50 12.90
C ASN A 120 0.51 12.35 11.68
N ARG A 121 1.31 11.78 10.78
CA ARG A 121 1.72 12.37 9.50
C ARG A 121 1.44 11.38 8.38
N VAL A 122 1.12 11.88 7.19
CA VAL A 122 1.00 11.04 6.00
C VAL A 122 2.36 10.97 5.33
N VAL A 123 2.83 9.77 5.01
CA VAL A 123 3.98 9.57 4.12
C VAL A 123 3.51 8.95 2.82
N LEU A 124 4.05 9.44 1.70
CA LEU A 124 3.92 8.85 0.38
C LEU A 124 5.29 8.38 -0.08
N ILE A 125 5.39 7.12 -0.47
CA ILE A 125 6.60 6.50 -0.97
C ILE A 125 6.35 6.14 -2.43
N LYS A 126 7.18 6.65 -3.35
CA LYS A 126 7.20 6.22 -4.74
C LYS A 126 8.43 5.36 -4.99
N PHE A 127 8.24 4.19 -5.60
CA PHE A 127 9.32 3.25 -5.87
C PHE A 127 9.13 2.56 -7.23
N ASP A 128 10.23 2.10 -7.81
CA ASP A 128 10.25 1.42 -9.11
C ASP A 128 9.88 -0.07 -9.01
N GLU A 129 9.92 -0.78 -10.13
CA GLU A 129 9.63 -2.22 -10.21
C GLU A 129 10.63 -3.12 -9.47
N ASN A 130 11.82 -2.61 -9.15
CA ASN A 130 12.81 -3.28 -8.31
C ASN A 130 12.68 -2.88 -6.84
N LEU A 131 11.58 -2.20 -6.48
CA LEU A 131 11.35 -1.64 -5.15
C LEU A 131 12.49 -0.69 -4.73
N ASP A 132 13.16 -0.02 -5.67
CA ASP A 132 14.06 1.08 -5.33
C ASP A 132 13.28 2.37 -5.17
N THR A 133 13.54 3.09 -4.07
CA THR A 133 12.85 4.34 -3.79
C THR A 133 13.23 5.39 -4.83
N LEU A 134 12.23 5.91 -5.53
CA LEU A 134 12.39 7.06 -6.41
C LEU A 134 12.33 8.34 -5.60
N TRP A 135 11.36 8.43 -4.67
CA TRP A 135 11.29 9.50 -3.68
C TRP A 135 10.31 9.18 -2.55
N THR A 136 10.44 9.95 -1.47
CA THR A 136 9.52 9.94 -0.33
C THR A 136 9.05 11.37 -0.05
N ARG A 137 7.78 11.53 0.32
CA ARG A 137 7.18 12.81 0.71
C ARG A 137 6.39 12.64 2.00
N THR A 138 6.48 13.63 2.88
CA THR A 138 5.74 13.64 4.15
C THR A 138 4.84 14.85 4.19
N PHE A 139 3.58 14.64 4.57
CA PHE A 139 2.55 15.64 4.68
C PHE A 139 2.02 15.64 6.11
N GLU A 140 1.92 16.83 6.69
CA GLU A 140 1.42 17.03 8.04
C GLU A 140 0.32 18.10 8.06
N ASP A 141 -0.40 18.16 9.17
CA ASP A 141 -1.25 19.30 9.50
C ASP A 141 -0.54 20.07 10.62
N THR A 142 -0.15 21.31 10.35
CA THR A 142 0.66 22.10 11.30
C THR A 142 -0.11 22.56 12.53
N VAL A 143 -1.45 22.47 12.50
CA VAL A 143 -2.31 22.93 13.60
C VAL A 143 -2.65 21.78 14.53
N SER A 144 -3.19 20.68 14.01
CA SER A 144 -3.60 19.54 14.84
C SER A 144 -2.53 18.46 14.96
N GLN A 145 -1.57 18.41 14.03
CA GLN A 145 -0.56 17.36 13.91
C GLN A 145 -1.15 15.95 13.87
N LYS A 146 -2.41 15.82 13.44
CA LYS A 146 -3.14 14.55 13.41
C LYS A 146 -3.72 14.29 12.02
N LEU A 147 -2.84 14.04 11.06
CA LEU A 147 -3.20 13.73 9.69
C LEU A 147 -3.00 12.24 9.41
N ASN A 148 -4.04 11.56 8.96
CA ASN A 148 -4.03 10.10 8.72
C ASN A 148 -4.29 9.78 7.26
N ALA A 149 -3.51 8.87 6.69
CA ALA A 149 -3.67 8.40 5.32
C ALA A 149 -4.99 7.61 5.19
N ARG A 150 -5.69 7.74 4.05
CA ARG A 150 -6.86 6.91 3.73
C ARG A 150 -6.81 6.30 2.35
N THR A 151 -6.68 7.11 1.32
CA THR A 151 -6.66 6.59 -0.05
C THR A 151 -5.78 7.41 -0.95
N ILE A 152 -5.30 6.78 -2.01
CA ILE A 152 -4.49 7.38 -3.05
C ILE A 152 -5.02 6.94 -4.41
N ILE A 153 -5.05 7.87 -5.36
CA ILE A 153 -5.32 7.59 -6.76
C ILE A 153 -4.31 8.35 -7.64
N GLN A 154 -4.03 7.81 -8.82
CA GLN A 154 -3.32 8.55 -9.85
C GLN A 154 -4.30 9.50 -10.56
N ALA A 155 -3.90 10.75 -10.74
CA ALA A 155 -4.63 11.74 -11.53
C ALA A 155 -4.36 11.56 -13.03
N GLN A 156 -5.24 12.12 -13.88
CA GLN A 156 -5.17 11.97 -15.34
C GLN A 156 -3.89 12.58 -15.95
N ASP A 157 -3.31 13.60 -15.31
CA ASP A 157 -2.08 14.29 -15.71
C ASP A 157 -0.81 13.64 -15.14
N SER A 158 -0.90 12.39 -14.66
CA SER A 158 0.17 11.67 -13.95
C SER A 158 0.54 12.25 -12.59
N GLY A 159 -0.22 13.23 -12.08
CA GLY A 159 -0.17 13.63 -10.68
C GLY A 159 -0.76 12.58 -9.74
N ILE A 160 -0.78 12.90 -8.45
CA ILE A 160 -1.31 12.02 -7.40
C ILE A 160 -2.35 12.78 -6.58
N ILE A 161 -3.47 12.13 -6.27
CA ILE A 161 -4.45 12.65 -5.31
C ILE A 161 -4.47 11.74 -4.09
N ILE A 162 -4.32 12.34 -2.92
CA ILE A 162 -4.44 11.66 -1.62
C ILE A 162 -5.66 12.21 -0.89
N LEU A 163 -6.48 11.31 -0.36
CA LEU A 163 -7.44 11.67 0.69
C LEU A 163 -6.85 11.26 2.04
N ALA A 164 -6.85 12.22 2.96
CA ALA A 164 -6.41 12.05 4.33
C ALA A 164 -7.49 12.53 5.30
N ILE A 165 -7.42 12.08 6.54
CA ILE A 165 -8.30 12.52 7.63
C ILE A 165 -7.50 13.32 8.64
N LYS A 166 -7.87 14.57 8.80
CA LYS A 166 -7.43 15.45 9.88
C LYS A 166 -8.34 15.25 11.09
N GLN A 167 -7.76 14.90 12.22
CA GLN A 167 -8.51 14.81 13.48
C GLN A 167 -8.54 16.16 14.19
N ASN A 168 -9.75 16.62 14.53
CA ASN A 168 -10.03 17.87 15.23
C ASN A 168 -10.63 17.57 16.61
N GLY A 169 -9.77 17.30 17.60
CA GLY A 169 -10.20 16.88 18.94
C GLY A 169 -10.61 15.40 19.00
N SER A 170 -11.44 15.03 19.99
CA SER A 170 -11.69 13.61 20.29
C SER A 170 -12.65 12.92 19.31
N ILE A 171 -13.56 13.65 18.66
CA ILE A 171 -14.66 13.05 17.88
C ILE A 171 -14.85 13.62 16.47
N ASN A 172 -14.28 14.79 16.18
CA ASN A 172 -14.48 15.44 14.88
C ASN A 172 -13.32 15.18 13.94
N THR A 173 -13.63 14.94 12.68
CA THR A 173 -12.68 14.64 11.62
C THR A 173 -13.03 15.47 10.39
N ASN A 174 -12.03 16.05 9.75
CA ASN A 174 -12.16 16.72 8.46
C ASN A 174 -11.40 15.93 7.39
N THR A 175 -11.94 15.92 6.19
CA THR A 175 -11.25 15.31 5.05
C THR A 175 -10.30 16.32 4.45
N ILE A 176 -9.06 15.92 4.23
CA ILE A 176 -8.06 16.69 3.50
C ILE A 176 -7.87 16.03 2.15
N ILE A 177 -8.01 16.82 1.09
CA ILE A 177 -7.62 16.46 -0.27
C ILE A 177 -6.26 17.08 -0.52
N LEU A 178 -5.26 16.25 -0.84
CA LEU A 178 -3.96 16.68 -1.33
C LEU A 178 -3.87 16.32 -2.81
N SER A 179 -3.59 17.31 -3.65
CA SER A 179 -3.25 17.09 -5.06
C SER A 179 -1.77 17.38 -5.24
N LEU A 180 -1.04 16.45 -5.85
CA LEU A 180 0.39 16.49 -6.04
C LEU A 180 0.73 16.45 -7.54
N ASP A 181 1.85 17.09 -7.92
CA ASP A 181 2.45 16.88 -9.23
C ASP A 181 3.11 15.50 -9.35
N LYS A 182 3.65 15.19 -10.53
CA LYS A 182 4.32 13.90 -10.81
C LYS A 182 5.63 13.72 -10.02
N GLU A 183 6.23 14.80 -9.54
CA GLU A 183 7.38 14.82 -8.64
C GLU A 183 6.98 14.72 -7.15
N GLY A 184 5.68 14.61 -6.85
CA GLY A 184 5.14 14.48 -5.50
C GLY A 184 5.07 15.80 -4.72
N ASN A 185 5.22 16.95 -5.37
CA ASN A 185 5.09 18.25 -4.72
C ASN A 185 3.61 18.63 -4.60
N GLU A 186 3.24 19.23 -3.47
CA GLU A 186 1.86 19.67 -3.22
C GLU A 186 1.49 20.85 -4.13
N ILE A 187 0.49 20.65 -4.99
CA ILE A 187 -0.11 21.70 -5.83
C ILE A 187 -1.31 22.32 -5.11
N LEU A 188 -2.12 21.48 -4.44
CA LEU A 188 -3.35 21.90 -3.80
C LEU A 188 -3.58 21.11 -2.51
N ARG A 189 -4.04 21.84 -1.49
CA ARG A 189 -4.62 21.27 -0.27
C ARG A 189 -5.98 21.88 -0.03
N ARG A 190 -6.99 21.02 0.15
CA ARG A 190 -8.35 21.44 0.49
C ARG A 190 -8.86 20.68 1.70
N GLU A 191 -9.33 21.43 2.69
CA GLU A 191 -10.04 20.88 3.85
C GLU A 191 -11.54 20.90 3.59
N ILE A 192 -12.18 19.75 3.70
CA ILE A 192 -13.64 19.59 3.69
C ILE A 192 -14.08 19.39 5.12
N THR A 193 -14.71 20.41 5.67
CA THR A 193 -15.28 20.37 7.03
C THR A 193 -16.55 19.54 7.01
N THR A 194 -16.61 18.55 7.90
CA THR A 194 -17.85 17.79 8.11
C THR A 194 -18.51 18.25 9.41
N PRO A 195 -19.81 18.63 9.41
CA PRO A 195 -20.47 19.14 10.62
C PRO A 195 -20.74 18.07 11.70
N ARG A 196 -20.44 16.80 11.42
CA ARG A 196 -20.50 15.62 12.33
C ARG A 196 -19.39 14.64 11.95
N ARG A 197 -19.07 13.64 12.80
CA ARG A 197 -18.09 12.57 12.51
C ARG A 197 -18.23 12.07 11.07
N GLY A 198 -17.29 12.46 10.22
CA GLY A 198 -17.18 12.01 8.84
C GLY A 198 -16.17 10.88 8.79
N GLU A 199 -16.62 9.67 8.48
CA GLU A 199 -15.73 8.55 8.19
C GLU A 199 -15.64 8.43 6.67
N LEU A 200 -14.42 8.54 6.15
CA LEU A 200 -14.16 8.38 4.73
C LEU A 200 -13.66 6.95 4.51
N TYR A 201 -14.43 6.20 3.73
CA TYR A 201 -14.09 4.88 3.28
C TYR A 201 -13.79 4.93 1.78
N SER A 202 -12.74 4.26 1.35
CA SER A 202 -12.53 3.93 -0.07
C SER A 202 -12.58 2.42 -0.20
N ILE A 203 -13.39 1.93 -1.15
CA ILE A 203 -13.46 0.51 -1.52
C ILE A 203 -12.36 0.23 -2.54
#